data_AF-A0AA43LMG9-F1
#
_entry.id   AF-A0AA43LMG9-F1
#
_cell.length_a   1.000
_cell.length_b   1.000
_cell.length_c   1.000
_cell.angle_alpha   90.00
_cell.angle_beta   90.00
_cell.angle_gamma   90.00
#
_symmetry.space_group_name_H-M   'P 1'
#
loop_
_entity.id
_entity.type
_entity.pdbx_description
1 polymer ?
#
loop_
_entity_poly.entity_id
_entity_poly.type
_entity_poly.pdbx_seq_one_letter_code
_entity_poly.pdbx_strand_id
1 'polypeptide(L)'
;MQRLLVCILWVLTLPVMLHAQDAEQRMDDLMNQHKWFELKKEFPLLKDKIQKPMLRLMPEALMNTFFNKPLAANTAIGELIGNYQQEMGAGNTFSMVFFMMLNDFRQGNYQSTNGLISSFIEQASSSVPPESLDIFEYYYLISYALLDYPAPKMVHAKRDVTIPIEMKEAKKGHNLLAPVRINKKEYSFIFDTSASNAMISEQLALEMGVRSIADSIPVMGVAGGYAKLGVIDSLAVGDLMYYNMPCLIATLSPEAASVYQTGALLGTDFINALGEIQIYPKEGKLLVPATKTPLPASGSNIRFEGSMLLLNMNQQENGLTEEQTQHMGAEDSSLGLDFAGSYSKVLLNLEDMFIKVEP
;
A
#
# COMPACT_ATOMS: atom_id res chain seq x y z
N MET A 1 -33.19 -42.86 -32.79
CA MET A 1 -32.21 -41.77 -32.97
C MET A 1 -31.93 -40.99 -31.68
N GLN A 2 -31.72 -41.67 -30.54
CA GLN A 2 -31.46 -41.02 -29.23
C GLN A 2 -30.13 -41.42 -28.58
N ARG A 3 -29.31 -42.25 -29.23
CA ARG A 3 -28.00 -42.69 -28.72
C ARG A 3 -26.79 -41.94 -29.33
N LEU A 4 -27.02 -41.09 -30.33
CA LEU A 4 -25.94 -40.32 -30.99
C LEU A 4 -25.69 -38.93 -30.36
N LEU A 5 -26.66 -38.39 -29.61
CA LEU A 5 -26.53 -37.06 -28.98
C LEU A 5 -25.61 -37.04 -27.76
N VAL A 6 -25.46 -38.17 -27.05
CA VAL A 6 -24.61 -38.23 -25.85
C VAL A 6 -23.13 -38.21 -26.22
N CYS A 7 -22.69 -38.83 -27.32
CA CYS A 7 -21.28 -38.80 -27.73
C CYS A 7 -20.83 -37.45 -28.29
N ILE A 8 -21.73 -36.69 -28.95
CA ILE A 8 -21.41 -35.37 -29.51
C ILE A 8 -21.25 -34.32 -28.40
N LEU A 9 -22.00 -34.44 -27.29
CA LEU A 9 -21.86 -33.54 -26.14
C LEU A 9 -20.48 -33.69 -25.47
N TRP A 10 -19.96 -34.91 -25.35
CA TRP A 10 -18.65 -35.17 -24.72
C TRP A 10 -17.46 -34.68 -25.56
N VAL A 11 -17.56 -34.78 -26.90
CA VAL A 11 -16.51 -34.28 -27.82
C VAL A 11 -16.49 -32.76 -27.89
N LEU A 12 -17.63 -32.08 -27.67
CA LEU A 12 -17.69 -30.62 -27.61
C LEU A 12 -17.24 -30.03 -26.26
N THR A 13 -17.35 -30.78 -25.16
CA THR A 13 -16.89 -30.32 -23.83
C THR A 13 -15.39 -30.53 -23.58
N LEU A 14 -14.77 -31.50 -24.25
CA LEU A 14 -13.34 -31.82 -24.08
C LEU A 14 -12.38 -30.65 -24.42
N PRO A 15 -12.53 -29.95 -25.57
CA PRO A 15 -11.68 -28.79 -25.89
C PRO A 15 -11.88 -27.61 -24.93
N VAL A 16 -13.11 -27.41 -24.47
CA VAL A 16 -13.47 -26.35 -23.51
C VAL A 16 -12.83 -26.64 -22.15
N MET A 17 -12.85 -27.90 -21.70
CA MET A 17 -12.20 -28.32 -20.46
C MET A 17 -10.66 -28.20 -20.54
N LEU A 18 -10.05 -28.58 -21.67
CA LEU A 18 -8.60 -28.43 -21.86
C LEU A 18 -8.18 -26.95 -21.82
N HIS A 19 -8.87 -26.07 -22.55
CA HIS A 19 -8.57 -24.64 -22.52
C HIS A 19 -8.85 -23.95 -21.18
N ALA A 20 -9.85 -24.42 -20.42
CA ALA A 20 -10.11 -23.94 -19.08
C ALA A 20 -9.00 -24.37 -18.10
N GLN A 21 -8.55 -25.62 -18.21
CA GLN A 21 -7.46 -26.16 -17.40
C GLN A 21 -6.13 -25.43 -17.67
N ASP A 22 -5.84 -25.10 -18.93
CA ASP A 22 -4.67 -24.29 -19.29
C ASP A 22 -4.74 -22.87 -18.71
N ALA A 23 -5.92 -22.25 -18.72
CA ALA A 23 -6.12 -20.90 -18.17
C ALA A 23 -6.00 -20.89 -16.64
N GLU A 24 -6.59 -21.88 -15.96
CA GLU A 24 -6.47 -22.08 -14.51
C GLU A 24 -5.01 -22.28 -14.11
N GLN A 25 -4.31 -23.22 -14.78
CA GLN A 25 -2.90 -23.47 -14.53
C GLN A 25 -2.03 -22.22 -14.77
N ARG A 26 -2.31 -21.44 -15.82
CA ARG A 26 -1.58 -20.19 -16.07
C ARG A 26 -1.77 -19.17 -14.94
N MET A 27 -2.98 -19.02 -14.39
CA MET A 27 -3.20 -18.10 -13.28
C MET A 27 -2.49 -18.58 -12.01
N ASP A 28 -2.57 -19.87 -11.71
CA ASP A 28 -1.88 -20.47 -10.56
C ASP A 28 -0.36 -20.29 -10.68
N ASP A 29 0.21 -20.54 -11.85
CA ASP A 29 1.65 -20.37 -12.11
C ASP A 29 2.09 -18.92 -11.89
N LEU A 30 1.32 -17.95 -12.39
CA LEU A 30 1.62 -16.53 -12.22
C LEU A 30 1.56 -16.09 -10.75
N MET A 31 0.55 -16.54 -10.01
CA MET A 31 0.40 -16.23 -8.58
C MET A 31 1.52 -16.87 -7.75
N ASN A 32 1.81 -18.15 -7.97
CA ASN A 32 2.85 -18.89 -7.24
C ASN A 32 4.26 -18.36 -7.54
N GLN A 33 4.49 -17.80 -8.73
CA GLN A 33 5.75 -17.16 -9.11
C GLN A 33 5.79 -15.66 -8.75
N HIS A 34 4.76 -15.13 -8.06
CA HIS A 34 4.66 -13.71 -7.70
C HIS A 34 4.76 -12.76 -8.91
N LYS A 35 4.28 -13.20 -10.09
CA LYS A 35 4.32 -12.44 -11.35
C LYS A 35 3.09 -11.54 -11.50
N TRP A 36 2.92 -10.62 -10.56
CA TRP A 36 1.68 -9.83 -10.42
C TRP A 36 1.41 -8.87 -11.57
N PHE A 37 2.45 -8.33 -12.21
CA PHE A 37 2.30 -7.45 -13.38
C PHE A 37 1.84 -8.25 -14.62
N GLU A 38 2.42 -9.42 -14.86
CA GLU A 38 1.95 -10.36 -15.89
C GLU A 38 0.51 -10.81 -15.60
N LEU A 39 0.20 -11.14 -14.34
CA LEU A 39 -1.16 -11.52 -13.92
C LEU A 39 -2.17 -10.40 -14.22
N LYS A 40 -1.83 -9.14 -13.92
CA LYS A 40 -2.69 -7.98 -14.21
C LYS A 40 -3.00 -7.82 -15.70
N LYS A 41 -2.06 -8.19 -16.57
CA LYS A 41 -2.19 -8.12 -18.02
C LYS A 41 -2.99 -9.29 -18.60
N GLU A 42 -2.72 -10.51 -18.11
CA GLU A 42 -3.28 -11.73 -18.68
C GLU A 42 -4.65 -12.12 -18.10
N PHE A 43 -4.89 -11.86 -16.82
CA PHE A 43 -6.12 -12.26 -16.14
C PHE A 43 -7.39 -11.75 -16.84
N PRO A 44 -7.51 -10.48 -17.27
CA PRO A 44 -8.71 -10.01 -17.98
C PRO A 44 -9.00 -10.76 -19.28
N LEU A 45 -7.97 -11.34 -19.92
CA LEU A 45 -8.08 -12.09 -21.17
C LEU A 45 -8.43 -13.57 -20.96
N LEU A 46 -8.17 -14.09 -19.75
CA LEU A 46 -8.31 -15.50 -19.41
C LEU A 46 -9.46 -15.77 -18.43
N LYS A 47 -9.93 -14.76 -17.69
CA LYS A 47 -10.95 -14.93 -16.63
C LYS A 47 -12.21 -15.64 -17.12
N ASP A 48 -12.67 -15.37 -18.34
CA ASP A 48 -13.91 -15.95 -18.88
C ASP A 48 -13.75 -17.44 -19.26
N LYS A 49 -12.50 -17.94 -19.31
CA LYS A 49 -12.18 -19.35 -19.54
C LYS A 49 -12.13 -20.16 -18.24
N ILE A 50 -11.93 -19.50 -17.10
CA ILE A 50 -11.85 -20.12 -15.78
C ILE A 50 -13.26 -20.43 -15.27
N GLN A 51 -13.57 -21.70 -15.04
CA GLN A 51 -14.93 -22.10 -14.70
C GLN A 51 -15.22 -21.89 -13.22
N LYS A 52 -14.29 -22.32 -12.36
CA LYS A 52 -14.47 -22.26 -10.90
C LYS A 52 -14.48 -20.81 -10.41
N PRO A 53 -15.55 -20.35 -9.73
CA PRO A 53 -15.62 -18.97 -9.23
C PRO A 53 -14.47 -18.60 -8.29
N MET A 54 -14.11 -19.49 -7.36
CA MET A 54 -13.00 -19.25 -6.43
C MET A 54 -11.67 -18.98 -7.15
N LEU A 55 -11.36 -19.73 -8.22
CA LEU A 55 -10.14 -19.52 -9.02
C LEU A 55 -10.16 -18.22 -9.85
N ARG A 56 -11.33 -17.59 -10.04
CA ARG A 56 -11.42 -16.23 -10.60
C ARG A 56 -11.27 -15.17 -9.52
N LEU A 57 -11.89 -15.38 -8.37
CA LEU A 57 -11.90 -14.44 -7.27
C LEU A 57 -10.51 -14.27 -6.63
N MET A 58 -9.72 -15.35 -6.51
CA MET A 58 -8.37 -15.30 -5.96
C MET A 58 -7.44 -14.29 -6.66
N PRO A 59 -7.20 -14.39 -7.99
CA PRO A 59 -6.38 -13.40 -8.69
C PRO A 59 -7.01 -12.01 -8.70
N GLU A 60 -8.33 -11.88 -8.72
CA GLU A 60 -9.01 -10.59 -8.63
C GLU A 60 -8.77 -9.89 -7.29
N ALA A 61 -8.91 -10.61 -6.17
CA ALA A 61 -8.64 -10.12 -4.83
C ALA A 61 -7.19 -9.65 -4.66
N LEU A 62 -6.24 -10.48 -5.08
CA LEU A 62 -4.80 -10.20 -4.95
C LEU A 62 -4.37 -9.04 -5.85
N MET A 63 -4.79 -9.04 -7.13
CA MET A 63 -4.49 -7.95 -8.05
C MET A 63 -5.07 -6.63 -7.56
N ASN A 64 -6.34 -6.60 -7.14
CA ASN A 64 -6.94 -5.37 -6.62
C ASN A 64 -6.25 -4.89 -5.34
N THR A 65 -5.76 -5.79 -4.48
CA THR A 65 -5.00 -5.43 -3.28
C THR A 65 -3.64 -4.81 -3.65
N PHE A 66 -2.84 -5.49 -4.47
CA PHE A 66 -1.50 -5.04 -4.82
C PHE A 66 -1.50 -3.80 -5.72
N PHE A 67 -2.53 -3.60 -6.53
CA PHE A 67 -2.68 -2.43 -7.40
C PHE A 67 -3.63 -1.36 -6.84
N ASN A 68 -3.75 -1.30 -5.51
CA ASN A 68 -4.41 -0.23 -4.75
C ASN A 68 -5.86 0.08 -5.17
N LYS A 69 -6.66 -0.98 -5.36
CA LYS A 69 -8.12 -0.92 -5.55
C LYS A 69 -8.84 -1.57 -4.35
N PRO A 70 -8.73 -1.00 -3.14
CA PRO A 70 -9.12 -1.67 -1.88
C PRO A 70 -10.60 -2.02 -1.80
N LEU A 71 -11.51 -1.20 -2.36
CA LEU A 71 -12.94 -1.52 -2.37
C LEU A 71 -13.26 -2.76 -3.23
N ALA A 72 -12.66 -2.84 -4.41
CA ALA A 72 -12.82 -3.99 -5.31
C ALA A 72 -12.14 -5.23 -4.71
N ALA A 73 -10.98 -5.06 -4.07
CA ALA A 73 -10.30 -6.12 -3.34
C ALA A 73 -11.18 -6.68 -2.20
N ASN A 74 -11.70 -5.82 -1.33
CA ASN A 74 -12.53 -6.23 -0.19
C ASN A 74 -13.84 -6.89 -0.64
N THR A 75 -14.39 -6.51 -1.79
CA THR A 75 -15.54 -7.20 -2.38
C THR A 75 -15.20 -8.64 -2.73
N ALA A 76 -14.12 -8.86 -3.51
CA ALA A 76 -13.69 -10.20 -3.91
C ALA A 76 -13.24 -11.05 -2.70
N ILE A 77 -12.51 -10.44 -1.75
CA ILE A 77 -12.08 -11.11 -0.51
C ILE A 77 -13.29 -11.52 0.34
N GLY A 78 -14.29 -10.65 0.47
CA GLY A 78 -15.52 -10.96 1.19
C GLY A 78 -16.24 -12.17 0.60
N GLU A 79 -16.28 -12.30 -0.72
CA GLU A 79 -16.85 -13.49 -1.39
C GLU A 79 -16.02 -14.76 -1.15
N LEU A 80 -14.69 -14.65 -1.17
CA LEU A 80 -13.76 -15.74 -0.86
C LEU A 80 -13.95 -16.26 0.56
N ILE A 81 -13.94 -15.36 1.55
CA ILE A 81 -14.13 -15.70 2.96
C ILE A 81 -15.57 -16.16 3.21
N GLY A 82 -16.58 -15.57 2.56
CA GLY A 82 -17.97 -15.95 2.78
C GLY A 82 -18.31 -17.36 2.29
N ASN A 83 -17.70 -17.80 1.18
CA ASN A 83 -18.16 -18.99 0.46
C ASN A 83 -17.10 -20.08 0.25
N TYR A 84 -15.81 -19.77 0.36
CA TYR A 84 -14.74 -20.66 -0.13
C TYR A 84 -13.61 -20.91 0.87
N GLN A 85 -13.76 -20.60 2.18
CA GLN A 85 -12.70 -20.82 3.17
C GLN A 85 -12.18 -22.26 3.21
N GLN A 86 -13.07 -23.25 3.17
CA GLN A 86 -12.68 -24.67 3.20
C GLN A 86 -11.87 -25.07 1.97
N GLU A 87 -12.24 -24.54 0.79
CA GLU A 87 -11.53 -24.84 -0.47
C GLU A 87 -10.19 -24.11 -0.55
N MET A 88 -10.10 -22.87 -0.05
CA MET A 88 -8.86 -22.09 0.01
C MET A 88 -7.85 -22.65 1.02
N GLY A 89 -8.34 -23.24 2.12
CA GLY A 89 -7.52 -23.65 3.25
C GLY A 89 -7.14 -22.50 4.19
N ALA A 90 -6.59 -22.85 5.35
CA ALA A 90 -6.34 -21.91 6.44
C ALA A 90 -5.32 -20.81 6.09
N GLY A 91 -4.22 -21.15 5.39
CA GLY A 91 -3.17 -20.18 5.04
C GLY A 91 -3.65 -19.09 4.06
N ASN A 92 -4.42 -19.48 3.05
CA ASN A 92 -5.03 -18.52 2.12
C ASN A 92 -6.13 -17.70 2.81
N THR A 93 -6.93 -18.33 3.68
CA THR A 93 -7.94 -17.62 4.47
C THR A 93 -7.27 -16.57 5.37
N PHE A 94 -6.19 -16.92 6.07
CA PHE A 94 -5.38 -15.98 6.85
C PHE A 94 -4.91 -14.79 6.00
N SER A 95 -4.36 -15.07 4.81
CA SER A 95 -3.88 -14.03 3.89
C SER A 95 -5.00 -13.10 3.42
N MET A 96 -6.17 -13.67 3.09
CA MET A 96 -7.35 -12.89 2.68
C MET A 96 -7.84 -11.99 3.82
N VAL A 97 -7.95 -12.51 5.04
CA VAL A 97 -8.35 -11.71 6.22
C VAL A 97 -7.35 -10.59 6.47
N PHE A 98 -6.04 -10.88 6.38
CA PHE A 98 -4.98 -9.88 6.51
C PHE A 98 -5.12 -8.74 5.49
N PHE A 99 -5.34 -9.07 4.21
CA PHE A 99 -5.50 -8.04 3.18
C PHE A 99 -6.77 -7.22 3.36
N MET A 100 -7.90 -7.84 3.69
CA MET A 100 -9.15 -7.12 3.95
C MET A 100 -9.02 -6.16 5.14
N MET A 101 -8.41 -6.63 6.23
CA MET A 101 -8.09 -5.82 7.41
C MET A 101 -7.23 -4.61 7.04
N LEU A 102 -6.13 -4.84 6.29
CA LEU A 102 -5.19 -3.79 5.91
C LEU A 102 -5.85 -2.74 4.98
N ASN A 103 -6.66 -3.21 4.03
CA ASN A 103 -7.42 -2.34 3.13
C ASN A 103 -8.40 -1.46 3.91
N ASP A 104 -9.18 -2.04 4.85
CA ASP A 104 -10.11 -1.28 5.69
C ASP A 104 -9.37 -0.29 6.60
N PHE A 105 -8.26 -0.72 7.20
CA PHE A 105 -7.48 0.13 8.09
C PHE A 105 -6.95 1.38 7.38
N ARG A 106 -6.43 1.22 6.15
CA ARG A 106 -5.93 2.33 5.33
C ARG A 106 -7.02 3.31 4.89
N GLN A 107 -8.25 2.84 4.79
CA GLN A 107 -9.42 3.69 4.48
C GLN A 107 -9.99 4.38 5.73
N GLY A 108 -9.42 4.13 6.91
CA GLY A 108 -9.94 4.66 8.18
C GLY A 108 -11.19 3.93 8.67
N ASN A 109 -11.48 2.73 8.16
CA ASN A 109 -12.64 1.92 8.57
C ASN A 109 -12.35 1.15 9.88
N TYR A 110 -11.94 1.87 10.93
CA TYR A 110 -11.39 1.27 12.16
C TYR A 110 -12.34 0.28 12.84
N GLN A 111 -13.65 0.52 12.82
CA GLN A 111 -14.63 -0.39 13.39
C GLN A 111 -14.72 -1.72 12.62
N SER A 112 -14.67 -1.67 11.28
CA SER A 112 -14.63 -2.88 10.44
C SER A 112 -13.32 -3.65 10.68
N THR A 113 -12.19 -2.94 10.66
CA THR A 113 -10.87 -3.52 10.97
C THR A 113 -10.86 -4.22 12.32
N ASN A 114 -11.30 -3.54 13.38
CA ASN A 114 -11.27 -4.07 14.73
C ASN A 114 -12.16 -5.32 14.87
N GLY A 115 -13.39 -5.27 14.37
CA GLY A 115 -14.32 -6.41 14.40
C GLY A 115 -13.81 -7.62 13.61
N LEU A 116 -13.23 -7.39 12.42
CA LEU A 116 -12.63 -8.45 11.61
C LEU A 116 -11.48 -9.14 12.35
N ILE A 117 -10.58 -8.36 12.98
CA ILE A 117 -9.45 -8.89 13.74
C ILE A 117 -9.92 -9.68 14.95
N SER A 118 -10.84 -9.14 15.76
CA SER A 118 -11.35 -9.83 16.95
C SER A 118 -11.96 -11.18 16.58
N SER A 119 -12.80 -11.20 15.54
CA SER A 119 -13.42 -12.43 15.06
C SER A 119 -12.39 -13.44 14.56
N PHE A 120 -11.33 -12.96 13.88
CA PHE A 120 -10.28 -13.82 13.37
C PHE A 120 -9.42 -14.43 14.49
N ILE A 121 -8.97 -13.62 15.45
CA ILE A 121 -8.17 -14.09 16.60
C ILE A 121 -8.95 -15.11 17.42
N GLU A 122 -10.25 -14.87 17.67
CA GLU A 122 -11.12 -15.81 18.39
C GLU A 122 -11.16 -17.18 17.71
N GLN A 123 -11.26 -17.20 16.37
CA GLN A 123 -11.33 -18.44 15.59
C GLN A 123 -9.96 -19.12 15.40
N ALA A 124 -8.89 -18.33 15.24
CA ALA A 124 -7.58 -18.83 14.84
C ALA A 124 -6.65 -19.17 16.02
N SER A 125 -6.86 -18.57 17.19
CA SER A 125 -5.93 -18.64 18.34
C SER A 125 -5.58 -20.07 18.80
N SER A 126 -6.48 -21.03 18.63
CA SER A 126 -6.21 -22.44 18.97
C SER A 126 -5.46 -23.23 17.89
N SER A 127 -5.29 -22.65 16.70
CA SER A 127 -4.88 -23.35 15.48
C SER A 127 -3.68 -22.74 14.77
N VAL A 128 -3.24 -21.55 15.18
CA VAL A 128 -2.02 -20.91 14.69
C VAL A 128 -1.06 -20.59 15.83
N PRO A 129 0.25 -20.58 15.59
CA PRO A 129 1.21 -20.09 16.58
C PRO A 129 0.92 -18.63 16.96
N PRO A 130 1.06 -18.24 18.23
CA PRO A 130 0.79 -16.87 18.69
C PRO A 130 1.52 -15.80 17.86
N GLU A 131 2.76 -16.04 17.46
CA GLU A 131 3.56 -15.11 16.65
C GLU A 131 2.96 -14.82 15.26
N SER A 132 2.08 -15.70 14.75
CA SER A 132 1.34 -15.45 13.50
C SER A 132 0.25 -14.40 13.68
N LEU A 133 -0.14 -14.10 14.92
CA LEU A 133 -1.18 -13.14 15.26
C LEU A 133 -0.61 -11.75 15.60
N ASP A 134 0.69 -11.60 15.81
CA ASP A 134 1.34 -10.33 16.19
C ASP A 134 0.95 -9.17 15.28
N ILE A 135 0.86 -9.41 13.96
CA ILE A 135 0.46 -8.38 12.99
C ILE A 135 -1.01 -7.98 13.15
N PHE A 136 -1.89 -8.93 13.48
CA PHE A 136 -3.30 -8.65 13.76
C PHE A 136 -3.44 -7.90 15.09
N GLU A 137 -2.69 -8.29 16.11
CA GLU A 137 -2.66 -7.59 17.40
C GLU A 137 -2.18 -6.14 17.25
N TYR A 138 -1.15 -5.90 16.43
CA TYR A 138 -0.70 -4.55 16.08
C TYR A 138 -1.83 -3.68 15.51
N TYR A 139 -2.52 -4.18 14.46
CA TYR A 139 -3.63 -3.43 13.87
C TYR A 139 -4.87 -3.38 14.78
N TYR A 140 -5.06 -4.35 15.68
CA TYR A 140 -6.12 -4.34 16.67
C TYR A 140 -5.91 -3.18 17.65
N LEU A 141 -4.72 -3.05 18.23
CA LEU A 141 -4.40 -1.99 19.20
C LEU A 141 -4.62 -0.61 18.59
N ILE A 142 -4.13 -0.39 17.37
CA ILE A 142 -4.25 0.91 16.70
C ILE A 142 -5.71 1.19 16.30
N SER A 143 -6.40 0.23 15.67
CA SER A 143 -7.80 0.42 15.27
C SER A 143 -8.73 0.60 16.48
N TYR A 144 -8.48 -0.11 17.58
CA TYR A 144 -9.23 0.03 18.83
C TYR A 144 -9.09 1.44 19.41
N ALA A 145 -7.86 1.96 19.49
CA ALA A 145 -7.60 3.31 19.98
C ALA A 145 -8.23 4.40 19.10
N LEU A 146 -8.51 4.11 17.83
CA LEU A 146 -9.07 5.03 16.84
C LEU A 146 -10.59 4.90 16.67
N LEU A 147 -11.30 4.04 17.42
CA LEU A 147 -12.75 3.83 17.25
C LEU A 147 -13.58 5.11 17.40
N ASP A 148 -13.17 6.02 18.29
CA ASP A 148 -13.84 7.29 18.55
C ASP A 148 -13.33 8.45 17.66
N TYR A 149 -12.42 8.17 16.73
CA TYR A 149 -11.82 9.18 15.85
C TYR A 149 -12.42 9.10 14.44
N PRO A 150 -12.66 10.24 13.78
CA PRO A 150 -13.09 10.23 12.39
C PRO A 150 -12.00 9.67 11.47
N ALA A 151 -12.40 9.11 10.33
CA ALA A 151 -11.47 8.65 9.32
C ALA A 151 -10.53 9.78 8.83
N PRO A 152 -9.28 9.45 8.48
CA PRO A 152 -8.36 10.42 7.89
C PRO A 152 -8.92 10.96 6.58
N LYS A 153 -8.70 12.25 6.31
CA LYS A 153 -9.28 12.89 5.13
C LYS A 153 -8.34 13.90 4.49
N MET A 154 -8.00 13.66 3.23
CA MET A 154 -7.33 14.63 2.36
C MET A 154 -8.34 15.51 1.64
N VAL A 155 -8.18 16.82 1.79
CA VAL A 155 -8.91 17.83 1.02
C VAL A 155 -7.97 18.40 -0.04
N HIS A 156 -8.26 18.00 -1.27
CA HIS A 156 -7.55 18.44 -2.48
C HIS A 156 -8.02 19.82 -2.93
N ALA A 157 -7.07 20.64 -3.40
CA ALA A 157 -7.39 21.86 -4.11
C ALA A 157 -7.90 21.55 -5.53
N LYS A 158 -8.77 22.40 -6.08
CA LYS A 158 -9.25 22.29 -7.48
C LYS A 158 -8.26 22.85 -8.51
N ARG A 159 -6.98 22.93 -8.13
CA ARG A 159 -5.86 23.45 -8.92
C ARG A 159 -4.60 22.71 -8.50
N ASP A 160 -3.61 22.76 -9.36
CA ASP A 160 -2.29 22.26 -9.04
C ASP A 160 -1.76 22.93 -7.77
N VAL A 161 -1.19 22.13 -6.87
CA VAL A 161 -0.56 22.60 -5.64
C VAL A 161 0.93 22.37 -5.75
N THR A 162 1.69 23.46 -5.72
CA THR A 162 3.15 23.43 -5.65
C THR A 162 3.57 23.58 -4.20
N ILE A 163 4.36 22.62 -3.71
CA ILE A 163 4.94 22.57 -2.38
C ILE A 163 6.45 22.77 -2.55
N PRO A 164 7.08 23.77 -1.93
CA PRO A 164 8.53 23.86 -1.95
C PRO A 164 9.10 22.67 -1.15
N ILE A 165 10.15 22.06 -1.67
CA ILE A 165 10.83 20.93 -1.06
C ILE A 165 12.34 21.20 -0.95
N GLU A 166 12.98 20.56 0.02
CA GLU A 166 14.42 20.53 0.14
C GLU A 166 14.91 19.08 0.00
N MET A 167 15.87 18.86 -0.90
CA MET A 167 16.60 17.60 -0.96
C MET A 167 17.79 17.69 -0.01
N LYS A 168 17.72 16.98 1.12
CA LYS A 168 18.78 17.02 2.14
C LYS A 168 19.59 15.73 2.11
N GLU A 169 20.91 15.85 2.00
CA GLU A 169 21.81 14.69 2.04
C GLU A 169 21.62 13.89 3.33
N ALA A 170 21.49 12.57 3.20
CA ALA A 170 21.37 11.62 4.30
C ALA A 170 22.51 10.60 4.24
N LYS A 171 22.61 9.72 5.25
CA LYS A 171 23.64 8.65 5.26
C LYS A 171 23.57 7.75 4.01
N LYS A 172 22.39 7.60 3.42
CA LYS A 172 22.13 6.95 2.13
C LYS A 172 21.18 7.84 1.34
N GLY A 173 21.59 8.29 0.16
CA GLY A 173 20.78 9.14 -0.73
C GLY A 173 20.37 10.48 -0.12
N HIS A 174 19.10 10.86 -0.30
CA HIS A 174 18.56 12.14 0.15
C HIS A 174 17.22 12.00 0.86
N ASN A 175 17.01 12.79 1.91
CA ASN A 175 15.68 12.99 2.47
C ASN A 175 14.94 14.06 1.66
N LEU A 176 13.70 13.78 1.28
CA LEU A 176 12.78 14.75 0.70
C LEU A 176 12.04 15.47 1.81
N LEU A 177 12.39 16.73 2.06
CA LEU A 177 11.79 17.55 3.11
C LEU A 177 10.71 18.46 2.54
N ALA A 178 9.55 18.52 3.20
CA ALA A 178 8.47 19.42 2.86
C ALA A 178 7.99 20.21 4.10
N PRO A 179 7.61 21.49 3.93
CA PRO A 179 7.03 22.27 5.01
C PRO A 179 5.60 21.82 5.27
N VAL A 180 5.30 21.62 6.56
CA VAL A 180 4.01 21.22 7.08
C VAL A 180 3.59 22.23 8.13
N ARG A 181 2.36 22.72 8.04
CA ARG A 181 1.80 23.69 8.99
C ARG A 181 0.81 23.02 9.92
N ILE A 182 1.08 23.07 11.21
CA ILE A 182 0.22 22.57 12.28
C ILE A 182 0.05 23.70 13.29
N ASN A 183 -1.17 24.01 13.70
CA ASN A 183 -1.46 25.07 14.68
C ASN A 183 -0.78 26.42 14.38
N LYS A 184 -0.75 26.82 13.09
CA LYS A 184 -0.11 28.04 12.56
C LYS A 184 1.42 28.09 12.66
N LYS A 185 2.07 27.03 13.15
CA LYS A 185 3.53 26.87 13.13
C LYS A 185 3.92 26.00 11.94
N GLU A 186 5.08 26.27 11.38
CA GLU A 186 5.66 25.51 10.28
C GLU A 186 6.74 24.57 10.81
N TYR A 187 6.77 23.37 10.26
CA TYR A 187 7.67 22.28 10.60
C TYR A 187 8.16 21.64 9.31
N SER A 188 9.33 21.00 9.34
CA SER A 188 9.83 20.23 8.20
C SER A 188 9.55 18.75 8.42
N PHE A 189 8.86 18.09 7.50
CA PHE A 189 8.62 16.65 7.54
C PHE A 189 9.36 15.97 6.40
N ILE A 190 9.86 14.76 6.65
CA ILE A 190 10.36 13.89 5.59
C ILE A 190 9.16 13.26 4.88
N PHE A 191 9.13 13.26 3.56
CA PHE A 191 8.22 12.41 2.78
C PHE A 191 8.91 11.06 2.58
N ASP A 192 8.30 10.00 3.10
CA ASP A 192 8.93 8.68 3.19
C ASP A 192 7.99 7.57 2.70
N THR A 193 8.25 7.05 1.50
CA THR A 193 7.51 5.92 0.91
C THR A 193 7.87 4.57 1.53
N SER A 194 8.91 4.51 2.36
CA SER A 194 9.31 3.29 3.07
C SER A 194 8.61 3.14 4.43
N ALA A 195 8.02 4.22 4.95
CA ALA A 195 7.21 4.20 6.16
C ALA A 195 5.74 3.96 5.83
N SER A 196 5.07 3.08 6.59
CA SER A 196 3.63 2.84 6.44
C SER A 196 2.79 4.00 6.96
N ASN A 197 3.23 4.58 8.07
CA ASN A 197 2.49 5.58 8.85
C ASN A 197 3.34 6.80 9.13
N ALA A 198 2.68 7.93 9.36
CA ALA A 198 3.34 9.10 9.94
C ALA A 198 3.99 8.75 11.29
N MET A 199 5.21 9.27 11.50
CA MET A 199 5.92 9.17 12.76
C MET A 199 6.44 10.54 13.17
N ILE A 200 6.30 10.87 14.45
CA ILE A 200 6.84 12.09 15.05
C ILE A 200 7.59 11.75 16.34
N SER A 201 8.61 12.54 16.67
CA SER A 201 9.35 12.40 17.93
C SER A 201 8.50 12.90 19.09
N GLU A 202 8.75 12.39 20.30
CA GLU A 202 8.05 12.86 21.50
C GLU A 202 8.20 14.37 21.73
N GLN A 203 9.39 14.91 21.50
CA GLN A 203 9.64 16.35 21.63
C GLN A 203 8.74 17.14 20.66
N LEU A 204 8.70 16.72 19.40
CA LEU A 204 7.96 17.45 18.38
C LEU A 204 6.44 17.31 18.57
N ALA A 205 5.97 16.14 19.02
CA ALA A 205 4.58 15.93 19.41
C ALA A 205 4.13 16.91 20.50
N LEU A 206 4.96 17.10 21.54
CA LEU A 206 4.70 18.08 22.61
C LEU A 206 4.66 19.52 22.06
N GLU A 207 5.61 19.88 21.19
CA GLU A 207 5.67 21.22 20.58
C GLU A 207 4.49 21.53 19.65
N MET A 208 4.00 20.50 18.95
CA MET A 208 2.82 20.57 18.07
C MET A 208 1.50 20.53 18.84
N GLY A 209 1.51 20.06 20.09
CA GLY A 209 0.31 19.84 20.89
C GLY A 209 -0.44 18.54 20.55
N VAL A 210 0.23 17.58 19.92
CA VAL A 210 -0.34 16.26 19.59
C VAL A 210 -0.41 15.42 20.86
N ARG A 211 -1.60 14.96 21.22
CA ARG A 211 -1.81 14.14 22.43
C ARG A 211 -1.69 12.66 22.10
N SER A 212 -1.12 11.92 23.04
CA SER A 212 -1.14 10.45 23.04
C SER A 212 -2.56 9.98 23.35
N ILE A 213 -3.07 9.06 22.54
CA ILE A 213 -4.38 8.43 22.69
C ILE A 213 -4.28 6.95 23.08
N ALA A 214 -3.13 6.34 22.79
CA ALA A 214 -2.72 5.04 23.30
C ALA A 214 -1.20 5.02 23.48
N ASP A 215 -0.69 4.05 24.23
CA ASP A 215 0.73 3.81 24.41
C ASP A 215 1.06 2.36 24.02
N SER A 216 2.34 2.00 24.15
CA SER A 216 2.80 0.61 24.03
C SER A 216 2.45 -0.05 22.69
N ILE A 217 2.39 0.75 21.62
CA ILE A 217 2.22 0.24 20.25
C ILE A 217 3.57 -0.32 19.78
N PRO A 218 3.69 -1.60 19.44
CA PRO A 218 4.96 -2.16 19.00
C PRO A 218 5.37 -1.52 17.67
N VAL A 219 6.59 -1.00 17.59
CA VAL A 219 7.12 -0.39 16.36
C VAL A 219 7.83 -1.46 15.55
N MET A 220 7.29 -1.72 14.37
CA MET A 220 7.93 -2.59 13.38
C MET A 220 8.99 -1.78 12.62
N GLY A 221 10.19 -2.33 12.43
CA GLY A 221 11.28 -1.71 11.64
C GLY A 221 12.46 -1.16 12.46
N VAL A 222 13.27 -0.28 11.84
CA VAL A 222 14.59 0.17 12.35
C VAL A 222 14.52 0.89 13.70
N ALA A 223 13.40 1.54 14.01
CA ALA A 223 13.22 2.20 15.29
C ALA A 223 13.10 1.20 16.46
N GLY A 224 12.47 0.04 16.21
CA GLY A 224 12.20 -0.99 17.22
C GLY A 224 11.44 -0.48 18.45
N GLY A 225 11.20 -1.38 19.41
CA GLY A 225 10.60 -1.03 20.70
C GLY A 225 9.11 -0.66 20.61
N TYR A 226 8.70 0.31 21.42
CA TYR A 226 7.31 0.73 21.57
C TYR A 226 7.16 2.22 21.33
N ALA A 227 6.06 2.61 20.69
CA ALA A 227 5.64 3.98 20.48
C ALA A 227 4.31 4.25 21.17
N LYS A 228 4.01 5.54 21.29
CA LYS A 228 2.66 6.03 21.56
C LYS A 228 1.91 6.21 20.25
N LEU A 229 0.59 6.21 20.30
CA LEU A 229 -0.26 6.62 19.19
C LEU A 229 -0.83 8.00 19.49
N GLY A 230 -0.79 8.90 18.51
CA GLY A 230 -1.47 10.18 18.55
C GLY A 230 -2.31 10.41 17.31
N VAL A 231 -3.10 11.49 17.32
CA VAL A 231 -3.83 11.96 16.15
C VAL A 231 -3.53 13.45 15.95
N ILE A 232 -3.14 13.80 14.73
CA ILE A 232 -2.99 15.19 14.30
C ILE A 232 -4.34 15.64 13.73
N ASP A 233 -5.03 16.52 14.46
CA ASP A 233 -6.37 17.00 14.10
C ASP A 233 -6.42 17.57 12.68
N SER A 234 -5.45 18.44 12.37
CA SER A 234 -5.26 18.97 11.03
C SER A 234 -3.82 19.37 10.78
N LEU A 235 -3.35 19.15 9.56
CA LEU A 235 -2.09 19.66 9.05
C LEU A 235 -2.29 20.20 7.63
N ALA A 236 -1.51 21.20 7.26
CA ALA A 236 -1.49 21.75 5.91
C ALA A 236 -0.14 21.47 5.24
N VAL A 237 -0.18 21.07 3.98
CA VAL A 237 1.03 20.96 3.13
C VAL A 237 0.76 21.73 1.84
N GLY A 238 1.42 22.88 1.68
CA GLY A 238 1.00 23.87 0.70
C GLY A 238 -0.45 24.31 0.94
N ASP A 239 -1.30 24.15 -0.07
CA ASP A 239 -2.74 24.45 -0.04
C ASP A 239 -3.62 23.21 0.22
N LEU A 240 -3.01 22.07 0.54
CA LEU A 240 -3.71 20.84 0.89
C LEU A 240 -3.97 20.81 2.39
N MET A 241 -5.12 20.26 2.79
CA MET A 241 -5.45 20.03 4.20
C MET A 241 -5.66 18.54 4.43
N TYR A 242 -4.98 17.99 5.44
CA TYR A 242 -5.18 16.61 5.88
C TYR A 242 -5.69 16.62 7.32
N TYR A 243 -6.79 15.88 7.56
CA TYR A 243 -7.50 15.85 8.84
C TYR A 243 -7.42 14.48 9.48
N ASN A 244 -7.42 14.45 10.82
CA ASN A 244 -7.49 13.25 11.65
C ASN A 244 -6.41 12.22 11.31
N MET A 245 -5.15 12.65 11.16
CA MET A 245 -4.06 11.75 10.80
C MET A 245 -3.53 11.01 12.03
N PRO A 246 -3.63 9.67 12.10
CA PRO A 246 -2.94 8.90 13.11
C PRO A 246 -1.43 9.01 12.90
N CYS A 247 -0.68 9.11 13.99
CA CYS A 247 0.77 9.11 13.94
C CYS A 247 1.36 8.33 15.09
N LEU A 248 2.46 7.61 14.84
CA LEU A 248 3.28 7.04 15.90
C LEU A 248 4.13 8.14 16.53
N ILE A 249 4.09 8.25 17.84
CA ILE A 249 4.93 9.14 18.63
C ILE A 249 6.03 8.28 19.26
N ALA A 250 7.25 8.40 18.75
CA ALA A 250 8.35 7.52 19.11
C ALA A 250 9.50 8.26 19.80
N THR A 251 10.15 7.58 20.75
CA THR A 251 11.48 7.96 21.21
C THR A 251 12.48 7.44 20.18
N LEU A 252 13.24 8.35 19.56
CA LEU A 252 14.21 7.96 18.54
C LEU A 252 15.52 7.52 19.19
N SER A 253 16.02 6.33 18.82
CA SER A 253 17.41 5.97 19.13
C SER A 253 18.39 6.94 18.46
N PRO A 254 19.64 7.06 18.92
CA PRO A 254 20.64 7.89 18.23
C PRO A 254 20.80 7.55 16.74
N GLU A 255 20.72 6.27 16.39
CA GLU A 255 20.75 5.79 15.01
C GLU A 255 19.54 6.29 14.23
N ALA A 256 18.33 6.10 14.78
CA ALA A 256 17.08 6.56 14.15
C ALA A 256 17.05 8.09 14.03
N ALA A 257 17.48 8.83 15.05
CA ALA A 257 17.56 10.29 15.01
C ALA A 257 18.51 10.82 13.91
N SER A 258 19.55 10.06 13.57
CA SER A 258 20.46 10.43 12.46
C SER A 258 19.81 10.30 11.07
N VAL A 259 18.82 9.42 10.94
CA VAL A 259 18.02 9.22 9.72
C VAL A 259 16.83 10.19 9.70
N TYR A 260 16.11 10.29 10.82
CA TYR A 260 14.94 11.13 11.03
C TYR A 260 15.32 12.49 11.63
N GLN A 261 16.21 13.22 10.96
CA GLN A 261 16.83 14.44 11.51
C GLN A 261 15.83 15.56 11.85
N THR A 262 14.66 15.56 11.21
CA THR A 262 13.57 16.51 11.51
C THR A 262 12.74 16.11 12.72
N GLY A 263 12.86 14.85 13.17
CA GLY A 263 11.99 14.26 14.16
C GLY A 263 10.57 13.99 13.64
N ALA A 264 10.30 14.09 12.34
CA ALA A 264 8.99 13.77 11.78
C ALA A 264 9.02 13.36 10.31
N LEU A 265 8.15 12.40 9.96
CA LEU A 265 7.93 11.93 8.59
C LEU A 265 6.44 11.72 8.30
N LEU A 266 6.10 11.84 7.02
CA LEU A 266 4.83 11.46 6.41
C LEU A 266 5.05 10.19 5.61
N GLY A 267 4.35 9.13 6.00
CA GLY A 267 4.46 7.83 5.38
C GLY A 267 3.63 7.68 4.11
N THR A 268 3.59 6.45 3.62
CA THR A 268 2.80 6.07 2.45
C THR A 268 1.30 6.24 2.67
N ASP A 269 0.79 6.21 3.90
CA ASP A 269 -0.59 6.57 4.21
C ASP A 269 -0.95 7.99 3.72
N PHE A 270 -0.11 8.97 4.03
CA PHE A 270 -0.26 10.34 3.57
C PHE A 270 -0.03 10.46 2.05
N ILE A 271 1.06 9.86 1.54
CA ILE A 271 1.41 9.96 0.11
C ILE A 271 0.33 9.32 -0.76
N ASN A 272 -0.26 8.19 -0.31
CA ASN A 272 -1.38 7.54 -0.99
C ASN A 272 -2.63 8.41 -1.01
N ALA A 273 -2.91 9.16 0.07
CA ALA A 273 -4.03 10.09 0.11
C ALA A 273 -3.88 11.28 -0.85
N LEU A 274 -2.65 11.60 -1.29
CA LEU A 274 -2.39 12.56 -2.37
C LEU A 274 -2.74 12.00 -3.75
N GLY A 275 -2.67 10.68 -3.92
CA GLY A 275 -2.94 9.99 -5.18
C GLY A 275 -1.79 10.10 -6.20
N GLU A 276 -1.37 11.32 -6.54
CA GLU A 276 -0.22 11.58 -7.42
C GLU A 276 0.68 12.70 -6.87
N ILE A 277 1.99 12.50 -6.93
CA ILE A 277 3.00 13.53 -6.70
C ILE A 277 3.99 13.60 -7.87
N GLN A 278 4.44 14.81 -8.21
CA GLN A 278 5.51 15.04 -9.18
C GLN A 278 6.62 15.86 -8.53
N ILE A 279 7.76 15.23 -8.29
CA ILE A 279 8.92 15.80 -7.63
C ILE A 279 9.82 16.41 -8.72
N TYR A 280 10.24 17.65 -8.52
CA TYR A 280 11.21 18.36 -9.37
C TYR A 280 12.41 18.74 -8.48
N PRO A 281 13.35 17.81 -8.25
CA PRO A 281 14.40 17.98 -7.25
C PRO A 281 15.30 19.18 -7.52
N LYS A 282 15.71 19.37 -8.78
CA LYS A 282 16.57 20.49 -9.22
C LYS A 282 15.89 21.86 -9.07
N GLU A 283 14.55 21.88 -9.07
CA GLU A 283 13.75 23.09 -8.89
C GLU A 283 13.30 23.28 -7.43
N GLY A 284 13.58 22.33 -6.53
CA GLY A 284 13.15 22.40 -5.13
C GLY A 284 11.62 22.47 -4.98
N LYS A 285 10.86 21.76 -5.82
CA LYS A 285 9.39 21.73 -5.72
C LYS A 285 8.80 20.33 -5.91
N LEU A 286 7.69 20.07 -5.22
CA LEU A 286 6.77 18.96 -5.43
C LEU A 286 5.44 19.52 -5.92
N LEU A 287 4.84 18.86 -6.91
CA LEU A 287 3.55 19.21 -7.48
C LEU A 287 2.53 18.11 -7.18
N VAL A 288 1.39 18.49 -6.63
CA VAL A 288 0.18 17.65 -6.57
C VAL A 288 -0.78 18.16 -7.63
N PRO A 289 -0.97 17.44 -8.74
CA PRO A 289 -1.74 17.94 -9.86
C PRO A 289 -3.25 17.83 -9.59
N ALA A 290 -4.03 18.83 -10.02
CA ALA A 290 -5.49 18.76 -9.94
C ALA A 290 -6.09 17.77 -10.95
N THR A 291 -5.42 17.60 -12.08
CA THR A 291 -5.75 16.58 -13.09
C THR A 291 -4.63 15.57 -13.13
N LYS A 292 -4.96 14.32 -12.82
CA LYS A 292 -3.98 13.24 -12.74
C LYS A 292 -3.38 12.92 -14.10
N THR A 293 -2.15 12.46 -14.08
CA THR A 293 -1.46 11.98 -15.27
C THR A 293 -2.08 10.64 -15.69
N PRO A 294 -2.48 10.47 -16.96
CA PRO A 294 -3.01 9.20 -17.43
C PRO A 294 -2.00 8.06 -17.27
N LEU A 295 -2.50 6.86 -16.99
CA LEU A 295 -1.70 5.65 -16.99
C LEU A 295 -0.92 5.53 -18.32
N PRO A 296 0.41 5.29 -18.28
CA PRO A 296 1.20 5.13 -19.49
C PRO A 296 0.80 3.87 -20.25
N ALA A 297 1.13 3.81 -21.55
CA ALA A 297 0.85 2.64 -22.39
C ALA A 297 1.55 1.36 -21.90
N SER A 298 2.67 1.49 -21.17
CA SER A 298 3.34 0.37 -20.49
C SER A 298 2.54 -0.21 -19.32
N GLY A 299 1.55 0.52 -18.81
CA GLY A 299 0.75 0.14 -17.66
C GLY A 299 1.43 0.44 -16.31
N SER A 300 0.87 -0.14 -15.25
CA SER A 300 1.38 -0.04 -13.88
C SER A 300 2.76 -0.70 -13.79
N ASN A 301 3.71 -0.07 -13.11
CA ASN A 301 5.06 -0.60 -12.89
C ASN A 301 5.47 -0.57 -11.41
N ILE A 302 4.57 -0.22 -10.50
CA ILE A 302 4.74 -0.41 -9.05
C ILE A 302 3.54 -1.18 -8.47
N ARG A 303 3.71 -1.76 -7.29
CA ARG A 303 2.63 -2.43 -6.54
C ARG A 303 2.87 -2.33 -5.04
N PHE A 304 1.83 -2.55 -4.24
CA PHE A 304 1.99 -2.79 -2.81
C PHE A 304 2.37 -4.25 -2.53
N GLU A 305 3.22 -4.44 -1.53
CA GLU A 305 3.41 -5.71 -0.83
C GLU A 305 3.44 -5.43 0.67
N GLY A 306 2.36 -5.80 1.38
CA GLY A 306 2.08 -5.23 2.68
C GLY A 306 1.99 -3.70 2.59
N SER A 307 2.78 -2.98 3.39
CA SER A 307 2.91 -1.51 3.36
C SER A 307 4.02 -0.96 2.47
N MET A 308 4.83 -1.82 1.88
CA MET A 308 5.93 -1.39 1.01
C MET A 308 5.45 -1.18 -0.41
N LEU A 309 6.01 -0.19 -1.09
CA LEU A 309 5.89 -0.01 -2.52
C LEU A 309 7.03 -0.73 -3.21
N LEU A 310 6.71 -1.61 -4.15
CA LEU A 310 7.69 -2.36 -4.92
C LEU A 310 7.67 -1.96 -6.39
N LEU A 311 8.86 -1.83 -6.98
CA LEU A 311 9.04 -1.57 -8.41
C LEU A 311 9.04 -2.88 -9.22
N ASN A 312 8.48 -2.84 -10.42
CA ASN A 312 8.63 -3.93 -11.38
C ASN A 312 10.07 -3.96 -11.90
N MET A 313 10.83 -4.97 -11.50
CA MET A 313 12.21 -5.18 -11.94
C MET A 313 12.29 -5.75 -13.36
N ASN A 314 11.16 -6.14 -13.99
CA ASN A 314 11.15 -6.64 -15.35
C ASN A 314 11.34 -5.52 -16.38
N GLN A 315 12.53 -5.49 -16.98
CA GLN A 315 13.06 -4.43 -17.84
C GLN A 315 12.22 -4.13 -19.09
N GLN A 316 11.49 -5.12 -19.63
CA GLN A 316 10.69 -4.92 -20.86
C GLN A 316 9.34 -4.25 -20.59
N GLU A 317 8.89 -4.23 -19.33
CA GLU A 317 7.52 -3.81 -18.96
C GLU A 317 7.49 -2.56 -18.09
N ASN A 318 8.59 -2.19 -17.44
CA ASN A 318 8.60 -1.06 -16.51
C ASN A 318 8.79 0.32 -17.19
N GLY A 319 9.14 0.37 -18.48
CA GLY A 319 9.36 1.61 -19.24
C GLY A 319 10.57 2.43 -18.75
N LEU A 320 11.40 1.85 -17.87
CA LEU A 320 12.60 2.43 -17.28
C LEU A 320 13.83 1.72 -17.82
N THR A 321 14.98 2.39 -17.84
CA THR A 321 16.25 1.76 -18.19
C THR A 321 16.78 0.90 -17.04
N GLU A 322 17.70 -0.01 -17.35
CA GLU A 322 18.41 -0.82 -16.35
C GLU A 322 19.14 0.06 -15.32
N GLU A 323 19.83 1.09 -15.81
CA GLU A 323 20.50 2.10 -14.98
C GLU A 323 19.52 2.79 -14.03
N GLN A 324 18.34 3.17 -14.53
CA GLN A 324 17.31 3.80 -13.69
C GLN A 324 16.78 2.86 -12.61
N THR A 325 16.53 1.60 -12.95
CA THR A 325 16.02 0.59 -12.01
C THR A 325 17.04 0.31 -10.90
N GLN A 326 18.33 0.19 -11.24
CA GLN A 326 19.41 -0.01 -10.28
C GLN A 326 19.60 1.22 -9.37
N HIS A 327 19.49 2.42 -9.95
CA HIS A 327 19.68 3.68 -9.22
C HIS A 327 18.57 4.00 -8.22
N MET A 328 17.37 3.45 -8.43
CA MET A 328 16.22 3.63 -7.54
C MET A 328 16.28 2.80 -6.24
N GLY A 329 17.43 2.19 -5.94
CA GLY A 329 17.70 1.59 -4.62
C GLY A 329 16.93 0.30 -4.34
N ALA A 330 16.46 -0.39 -5.38
CA ALA A 330 15.71 -1.64 -5.30
C ALA A 330 16.57 -2.86 -4.87
N GLU A 331 17.48 -2.71 -3.89
CA GLU A 331 18.29 -3.83 -3.36
C GLU A 331 17.40 -4.97 -2.83
N ASP A 332 16.17 -4.67 -2.41
CA ASP A 332 15.10 -5.60 -2.02
C ASP A 332 13.76 -5.37 -2.77
N SER A 333 13.80 -4.63 -3.88
CA SER A 333 12.64 -4.12 -4.64
C SER A 333 11.81 -3.00 -3.99
N SER A 334 12.10 -2.56 -2.76
CA SER A 334 11.38 -1.47 -2.10
C SER A 334 11.71 -0.09 -2.69
N LEU A 335 10.70 0.76 -2.81
CA LEU A 335 10.80 2.08 -3.45
C LEU A 335 10.91 3.17 -2.37
N GLY A 336 12.13 3.62 -2.08
CA GLY A 336 12.42 4.84 -1.33
C GLY A 336 12.28 6.11 -2.20
N LEU A 337 12.37 7.31 -1.63
CA LEU A 337 12.47 8.58 -2.39
C LEU A 337 13.89 9.16 -2.40
N ASP A 338 14.86 8.42 -1.88
CA ASP A 338 16.25 8.81 -1.73
C ASP A 338 17.00 8.93 -3.07
N PHE A 339 16.54 8.20 -4.08
CA PHE A 339 17.02 8.33 -5.46
C PHE A 339 16.57 9.62 -6.14
N ALA A 340 15.49 10.26 -5.66
CA ALA A 340 14.76 11.28 -6.42
C ALA A 340 15.67 12.42 -6.87
N GLY A 341 16.65 12.81 -6.04
CA GLY A 341 17.64 13.87 -6.33
C GLY A 341 18.46 13.68 -7.61
N SER A 342 18.43 12.48 -8.20
CA SER A 342 19.22 12.13 -9.38
C SER A 342 18.50 12.37 -10.71
N TYR A 343 17.24 12.80 -10.66
CA TYR A 343 16.38 13.03 -11.80
C TYR A 343 15.96 14.51 -11.90
N SER A 344 15.62 14.98 -13.10
CA SER A 344 14.97 16.28 -13.27
C SER A 344 13.51 16.25 -12.84
N LYS A 345 12.83 15.10 -13.01
CA LYS A 345 11.46 14.87 -12.58
C LYS A 345 11.23 13.43 -12.14
N VAL A 346 10.48 13.24 -11.05
CA VAL A 346 9.93 11.94 -10.62
C VAL A 346 8.43 12.08 -10.44
N LEU A 347 7.64 11.35 -11.22
CA LEU A 347 6.19 11.24 -11.07
C LEU A 347 5.87 9.92 -10.40
N LEU A 348 5.22 9.96 -9.24
CA LEU A 348 4.70 8.80 -8.52
C LEU A 348 3.17 8.90 -8.45
N ASN A 349 2.48 7.93 -9.05
CA ASN A 349 1.03 7.82 -9.02
C ASN A 349 0.63 6.52 -8.32
N LEU A 350 0.03 6.65 -7.13
CA LEU A 350 -0.39 5.53 -6.30
C LEU A 350 -1.82 5.08 -6.58
N GLU A 351 -2.59 5.80 -7.39
CA GLU A 351 -3.94 5.35 -7.76
C GLU A 351 -3.94 4.33 -8.89
N ASP A 352 -3.11 4.57 -9.91
CA ASP A 352 -2.91 3.69 -11.05
C ASP A 352 -1.56 2.95 -10.97
N MET A 353 -0.84 3.14 -9.86
CA MET A 353 0.32 2.37 -9.45
C MET A 353 1.43 2.37 -10.50
N PHE A 354 1.90 3.56 -10.85
CA PHE A 354 3.08 3.72 -11.70
C PHE A 354 4.02 4.83 -11.22
N ILE A 355 5.27 4.70 -11.62
CA ILE A 355 6.32 5.70 -11.49
C ILE A 355 6.92 6.00 -12.87
N LYS A 356 7.25 7.26 -13.11
CA LYS A 356 7.98 7.71 -14.29
C LYS A 356 9.06 8.71 -13.87
N VAL A 357 10.26 8.57 -14.42
CA VAL A 357 11.38 9.48 -14.15
C VAL A 357 11.89 10.14 -15.43
N GLU A 358 12.41 11.35 -15.32
CA GLU A 358 13.06 12.11 -16.39
C GLU A 358 14.48 12.51 -15.91
N PRO A 359 15.55 12.26 -16.69
CA PRO A 359 16.93 12.54 -16.28
C PRO A 359 17.25 14.04 -16.08
#